data_AF-A0A1G0KE84-F1
#
_entry.id   AF-A0A1G0KE84-F1
#
_cell.length_a   1.000
_cell.length_b   1.000
_cell.length_c   1.000
_cell.angle_alpha   90.00
_cell.angle_beta   90.00
_cell.angle_gamma   90.00
#
_symmetry.space_group_name_H-M   'P 1'
#
loop_
_entity.id
_entity.type
_entity.pdbx_description
1 polymer ?
#
loop_
_entity_poly.entity_id
_entity_poly.type
_entity_poly.pdbx_seq_one_letter_code
_entity_poly.pdbx_strand_id
1 'polypeptide(L)'
;MPTYFSFTESIVEEAALGWLESLGYAVLLGPDIAVGEPAAERSDPNYRDVALEGRLQQALARLNPDLPAEALEDAYRKLSRTDAPLLLERNRAVPAKQ
;
A
#
# COMPACT_ATOMS: atom_id res chain seq x y z
N MET A 1 40.24 -17.37 -8.81
CA MET A 1 39.27 -17.54 -7.71
C MET A 1 37.88 -17.46 -8.31
N PRO A 2 37.02 -18.49 -8.24
CA PRO A 2 35.66 -18.33 -8.73
C PRO A 2 34.91 -17.46 -7.73
N THR A 3 34.42 -16.30 -8.19
CA THR A 3 33.47 -15.48 -7.46
C THR A 3 32.15 -16.24 -7.42
N TYR A 4 31.83 -16.86 -6.28
CA TYR A 4 30.47 -17.32 -6.02
C TYR A 4 29.57 -16.08 -6.01
N PHE A 5 28.74 -15.92 -7.04
CA PHE A 5 27.60 -15.02 -6.95
C PHE A 5 26.71 -15.55 -5.84
N SER A 6 26.79 -14.91 -4.67
CA SER A 6 25.92 -15.22 -3.56
C SER A 6 24.51 -14.81 -3.99
N PHE A 7 23.62 -15.79 -4.10
CA PHE A 7 22.20 -15.51 -4.31
C PHE A 7 21.64 -14.92 -2.99
N THR A 8 21.12 -13.69 -3.03
CA THR A 8 20.64 -12.95 -1.84
C THR A 8 19.17 -12.56 -1.97
N GLU A 9 18.54 -12.17 -0.86
CA GLU A 9 17.16 -11.66 -0.84
C GLU A 9 17.00 -10.43 -1.76
N SER A 10 18.00 -9.55 -1.84
CA SER A 10 17.97 -8.39 -2.74
C SER A 10 17.85 -8.78 -4.21
N ILE A 11 18.47 -9.88 -4.64
CA ILE A 11 18.35 -10.36 -6.03
C ILE A 11 16.91 -10.79 -6.33
N VAL A 12 16.27 -11.48 -5.37
CA VAL A 12 14.87 -11.90 -5.51
C VAL A 12 13.93 -10.71 -5.46
N GLU A 13 14.18 -9.75 -4.56
CA GLU A 13 13.42 -8.52 -4.42
C GLU A 13 13.46 -7.69 -5.72
N GLU A 14 14.64 -7.43 -6.26
CA GLU A 14 14.81 -6.69 -7.52
C GLU A 14 14.09 -7.37 -8.69
N ALA A 15 14.18 -8.70 -8.80
CA ALA A 15 13.47 -9.45 -9.83
C ALA A 15 11.94 -9.34 -9.68
N ALA A 16 11.43 -9.43 -8.44
CA ALA A 16 10.01 -9.30 -8.16
C ALA A 16 9.48 -7.89 -8.44
N LEU A 17 10.24 -6.85 -8.09
CA LEU A 17 9.93 -5.46 -8.43
C LEU A 17 9.86 -5.28 -9.95
N GLY A 18 10.84 -5.80 -10.70
CA GLY A 18 10.82 -5.74 -12.17
C GLY A 18 9.61 -6.43 -12.79
N TRP A 19 9.14 -7.54 -12.22
CA TRP A 19 7.89 -8.17 -12.68
C TRP A 19 6.66 -7.30 -12.38
N LEU A 20 6.56 -6.72 -11.20
CA LEU A 20 5.47 -5.82 -10.84
C LEU A 20 5.44 -4.58 -11.76
N GLU A 21 6.59 -3.97 -12.04
CA GLU A 21 6.70 -2.87 -13.00
C GLU A 21 6.21 -3.28 -14.40
N SER A 22 6.60 -4.47 -14.86
CA SER A 22 6.17 -4.98 -16.17
C SER A 22 4.65 -5.18 -16.28
N LEU A 23 3.98 -5.40 -15.15
CA LEU A 23 2.53 -5.51 -15.04
C LEU A 23 1.84 -4.15 -14.85
N GLY A 24 2.59 -3.06 -14.80
CA GLY A 24 2.08 -1.70 -14.64
C GLY A 24 1.92 -1.24 -13.19
N TYR A 25 2.49 -1.95 -12.21
CA TYR A 25 2.53 -1.48 -10.83
C TYR A 25 3.61 -0.42 -10.66
N ALA A 26 3.30 0.62 -9.90
CA ALA A 26 4.29 1.59 -9.48
C ALA A 26 5.17 1.01 -8.37
N VAL A 27 6.49 1.08 -8.56
CA VAL A 27 7.48 0.74 -7.54
C VAL A 27 8.07 2.04 -6.99
N LEU A 28 8.05 2.18 -5.66
CA LEU A 28 8.58 3.34 -4.96
C LEU A 28 9.41 2.88 -3.77
N LEU A 29 10.49 3.62 -3.52
CA LEU A 29 11.35 3.37 -2.38
C LEU A 29 10.72 3.98 -1.12
N GLY A 30 10.68 3.21 -0.03
CA GLY A 30 10.07 3.65 1.23
C GLY A 30 10.59 5.00 1.75
N PRO A 31 11.92 5.22 1.79
CA PRO A 31 12.53 6.51 2.07
C PRO A 31 12.01 7.68 1.25
N ASP A 32 11.72 7.52 -0.05
CA ASP A 32 11.31 8.63 -0.93
C ASP A 32 9.92 9.17 -0.58
N ILE A 33 9.09 8.35 0.07
CA ILE A 33 7.73 8.70 0.53
C ILE A 33 7.64 8.83 2.05
N ALA A 34 8.78 8.89 2.74
CA ALA A 34 8.85 9.03 4.19
C ALA A 34 8.35 10.40 4.67
N VAL A 35 8.04 10.50 5.96
CA VAL A 35 7.61 11.77 6.55
C VAL A 35 8.70 12.84 6.39
N GLY A 36 8.31 14.04 5.97
CA GLY A 36 9.22 15.17 5.78
C GLY A 36 9.85 15.26 4.39
N GLU A 37 9.68 14.24 3.54
CA GLU A 37 10.13 14.29 2.15
C GLU A 37 9.16 15.06 1.24
N PRO A 38 9.62 15.60 0.09
CA PRO A 38 8.75 16.29 -0.86
C PRO A 38 7.60 15.44 -1.39
N ALA A 39 7.81 14.12 -1.50
CA ALA A 39 6.81 13.14 -1.91
C ALA A 39 6.26 12.34 -0.71
N ALA A 40 6.30 12.90 0.49
CA ALA A 40 5.82 12.24 1.69
C ALA A 40 4.36 11.77 1.55
N GLU A 41 4.17 10.45 1.68
CA GLU A 41 2.84 9.84 1.79
C GLU A 41 2.63 9.22 3.18
N ARG A 42 3.70 9.11 3.96
CA ARG A 42 3.71 8.59 5.33
C ARG A 42 3.67 9.73 6.34
N SER A 43 3.07 9.45 7.49
CA SER A 43 2.96 10.39 8.60
C SER A 43 3.81 10.00 9.80
N ASP A 44 4.09 8.72 10.04
CA ASP A 44 4.90 8.27 11.17
C ASP A 44 6.39 8.15 10.77
N PRO A 45 7.32 8.83 11.48
CA PRO A 45 8.76 8.73 11.20
C PRO A 45 9.35 7.33 11.44
N ASN A 46 8.63 6.45 12.15
CA ASN A 46 9.00 5.07 12.40
C ASN A 46 8.27 4.07 11.48
N TYR A 47 7.67 4.54 10.38
CA TYR A 47 7.01 3.70 9.36
C TYR A 47 5.86 2.84 9.92
N ARG A 48 5.17 3.31 10.96
CA ARG A 48 4.06 2.59 11.60
C ARG A 48 2.72 2.78 10.90
N ASP A 49 2.66 3.61 9.86
CA ASP A 49 1.46 3.75 9.04
C ASP A 49 1.14 2.40 8.36
N VAL A 50 0.06 1.77 8.81
CA VAL A 50 -0.42 0.48 8.28
C VAL A 50 -1.16 0.63 6.95
N ALA A 51 -1.54 1.85 6.60
CA ALA A 51 -2.14 2.23 5.33
C ALA A 51 -1.62 3.62 4.94
N LEU A 52 -1.54 3.89 3.63
CA LEU A 52 -1.25 5.22 3.09
C LEU A 52 -2.58 5.94 2.88
N GLU A 53 -2.93 6.84 3.81
CA GLU A 53 -4.25 7.46 3.89
C GLU A 53 -4.67 8.15 2.58
N GLY A 54 -3.77 8.96 2.00
CA GLY A 54 -4.04 9.66 0.76
C GLY A 54 -4.32 8.73 -0.41
N ARG A 55 -3.58 7.62 -0.53
CA ARG A 55 -3.84 6.61 -1.57
C ARG A 55 -5.17 5.91 -1.35
N LEU A 56 -5.52 5.60 -0.11
CA LEU A 56 -6.78 4.95 0.21
C LEU A 56 -7.97 5.84 -0.16
N GLN A 57 -7.93 7.12 0.19
CA GLN A 57 -8.98 8.08 -0.18
C GLN A 57 -9.09 8.25 -1.70
N GLN A 58 -7.96 8.42 -2.39
CA GLN A 58 -7.93 8.51 -3.85
C GLN A 58 -8.47 7.25 -4.53
N ALA A 59 -8.13 6.06 -4.00
CA ALA A 59 -8.66 4.80 -4.51
C ALA A 59 -10.17 4.69 -4.30
N LEU A 60 -10.69 5.09 -3.13
CA LEU A 60 -12.13 5.11 -2.86
C LEU A 60 -12.87 6.01 -3.86
N ALA A 61 -12.37 7.22 -4.11
CA ALA A 61 -12.94 8.15 -5.08
C ALA A 61 -12.86 7.61 -6.52
N ARG A 62 -11.69 7.07 -6.92
CA ARG A 62 -11.49 6.52 -8.26
C ARG A 62 -12.37 5.31 -8.56
N LEU A 63 -12.60 4.45 -7.57
CA LEU A 63 -13.41 3.24 -7.74
C LEU A 63 -14.92 3.52 -7.66
N ASN A 64 -15.33 4.62 -7.03
CA ASN A 64 -16.73 4.94 -6.79
C ASN A 64 -17.07 6.39 -7.21
N PRO A 65 -16.92 6.73 -8.51
CA PRO A 65 -17.08 8.11 -8.99
C PRO A 65 -18.50 8.67 -8.82
N ASP A 66 -19.50 7.80 -8.73
CA ASP A 66 -20.91 8.18 -8.61
C ASP A 66 -21.37 8.41 -7.16
N LEU A 67 -20.51 8.12 -6.17
CA LEU A 67 -20.84 8.30 -4.77
C LEU A 67 -20.58 9.73 -4.31
N PRO A 68 -21.45 10.30 -3.44
CA PRO A 68 -21.19 11.60 -2.84
C PRO A 68 -19.98 11.52 -1.90
N ALA A 69 -19.29 12.65 -1.72
CA ALA A 69 -18.10 12.75 -0.86
C ALA A 69 -18.37 12.25 0.56
N GLU A 70 -19.56 12.51 1.11
CA GLU A 70 -19.99 12.03 2.43
C GLU A 70 -19.94 10.50 2.55
N ALA A 71 -20.36 9.78 1.51
CA ALA A 71 -20.32 8.33 1.49
C ALA A 71 -18.88 7.78 1.39
N LEU A 72 -18.00 8.48 0.67
CA LEU A 72 -16.57 8.14 0.58
C LEU A 72 -15.87 8.35 1.93
N GLU A 73 -16.16 9.45 2.60
CA GLU A 73 -15.67 9.75 3.95
C GLU A 73 -16.12 8.70 4.98
N ASP A 74 -17.39 8.30 4.93
CA ASP A 74 -17.91 7.25 5.79
C ASP A 74 -17.25 5.89 5.50
N ALA A 75 -17.01 5.56 4.22
CA ALA A 75 -16.29 4.35 3.84
C ALA A 75 -14.83 4.39 4.33
N TYR A 76 -14.14 5.51 4.15
CA TYR A 76 -12.80 5.73 4.66
C TYR A 76 -12.73 5.52 6.17
N ARG A 77 -13.63 6.15 6.93
CA ARG A 77 -13.70 6.00 8.40
C ARG A 77 -13.91 4.54 8.82
N LYS A 78 -14.79 3.80 8.13
CA LYS A 78 -15.03 2.38 8.42
C LYS A 78 -13.78 1.52 8.17
N LEU A 79 -13.03 1.80 7.11
CA LEU A 79 -11.81 1.07 6.77
C LEU A 79 -10.63 1.43 7.70
N SER A 80 -10.50 2.71 8.07
CA SER A 80 -9.42 3.16 8.95
C SER A 80 -9.62 2.79 10.41
N ARG A 81 -10.88 2.65 10.87
CA ARG A 81 -11.21 2.27 12.26
C ARG A 81 -11.32 0.75 12.47
N THR A 82 -10.39 -0.02 11.90
CA THR A 82 -10.43 -1.48 12.04
C THR A 82 -9.99 -1.90 13.45
N ASP A 83 -10.86 -1.72 14.44
CA ASP A 83 -10.83 -2.34 15.77
C ASP A 83 -11.37 -3.80 15.68
N ALA A 84 -10.94 -4.56 14.68
CA ALA A 84 -11.27 -5.98 14.58
C ALA A 84 -10.07 -6.80 15.09
N PRO A 85 -10.20 -7.54 16.21
CA PRO A 85 -9.08 -8.14 16.93
C PRO A 85 -8.37 -9.30 16.19
N LEU A 86 -8.85 -9.75 15.03
CA LEU A 86 -8.23 -10.84 14.27
C LEU A 86 -8.04 -10.56 12.78
N LEU A 87 -6.83 -10.89 12.28
CA LEU A 87 -6.40 -10.79 10.88
C LEU A 87 -7.33 -11.50 9.88
N LEU A 88 -8.04 -12.54 10.32
CA LEU A 88 -8.94 -13.33 9.46
C LEU A 88 -10.23 -12.56 9.10
N GLU A 89 -10.73 -11.74 10.02
CA GLU A 89 -11.92 -10.91 9.77
C GLU A 89 -11.59 -9.76 8.80
N ARG A 90 -10.36 -9.24 8.86
CA ARG A 90 -9.84 -8.21 7.92
C ARG A 90 -9.78 -8.71 6.47
N ASN A 91 -9.33 -9.94 6.25
CA ASN A 91 -9.23 -10.50 4.90
C ASN A 91 -10.60 -10.76 4.26
N ARG A 92 -11.61 -11.17 5.05
CA ARG A 92 -12.99 -11.37 4.56
C ARG A 92 -13.76 -10.09 4.30
N ALA A 93 -13.44 -9.00 5.00
CA ALA A 93 -14.12 -7.71 4.83
C ALA A 93 -13.74 -6.98 3.54
N VAL A 94 -12.66 -7.40 2.85
CA VAL A 94 -12.29 -6.93 1.51
C VAL A 94 -12.85 -7.94 0.50
N PRO A 95 -13.96 -7.65 -0.20
CA PRO A 95 -14.48 -8.57 -1.19
C PRO A 95 -13.53 -8.58 -2.39
N ALA A 96 -12.83 -9.71 -2.58
CA ALA A 96 -12.22 -10.03 -3.85
C ALA A 96 -13.34 -10.07 -4.90
N LYS A 97 -13.27 -9.20 -5.91
CA LYS A 97 -14.07 -9.39 -7.13
C LYS A 97 -13.62 -10.72 -7.75
N GLN A 98 -14.54 -11.68 -7.80
CA GLN A 98 -14.45 -12.85 -8.68
C GLN A 98 -14.43 -12.39 -10.15
#